data_AF-A0A9D7MIW2-F1
#
_entry.id   AF-A0A9D7MIW2-F1
#
_cell.length_a   1.000
_cell.length_b   1.000
_cell.length_c   1.000
_cell.angle_alpha   90.00
_cell.angle_beta   90.00
_cell.angle_gamma   90.00
#
_symmetry.space_group_name_H-M   'P 1'
#
loop_
_entity.id
_entity.type
_entity.pdbx_description
1 polymer ?
#
loop_
_entity_poly.entity_id
_entity_poly.type
_entity_poly.pdbx_seq_one_letter_code
_entity_poly.pdbx_strand_id
1 'polypeptide(L)'
;MSTQVSLLLDEHVLLVSLPYVRRMVLMRSLLVGTVVLLALLISACGGLDPEEVRPFSGLRGTITYVGGSAAWPSDTVYDVRVVAFETKPTVPQEILTSILQQTAAFSPSSLPIRVDTTSYEIEVLATPRTFTYVVVAMQNGPNFQTDWIMLDVYSPSGDPTQPGVVIVPSGNTVRVDFRVDFTNLPPQPF
;
A
#
# COMPACT_ATOMS: atom_id res chain seq x y z
N MET A 1 83.03 37.87 62.03
CA MET A 1 82.85 37.24 60.71
C MET A 1 81.54 36.48 60.77
N SER A 2 80.50 37.01 60.11
CA SER A 2 79.12 36.51 60.17
C SER A 2 78.63 36.34 58.74
N THR A 3 78.28 35.10 58.37
CA THR A 3 77.92 34.70 57.02
C THR A 3 76.40 34.68 56.87
N GLN A 4 75.91 35.32 55.80
CA GLN A 4 74.52 35.33 55.35
C GLN A 4 74.01 33.93 55.00
N VAL A 5 72.78 33.57 55.40
CA VAL A 5 71.96 32.57 54.67
C VAL A 5 70.46 32.86 54.88
N SER A 6 69.70 32.71 53.79
CA SER A 6 68.26 32.42 53.69
C SER A 6 67.25 33.57 53.72
N LEU A 7 67.01 34.14 52.53
CA LEU A 7 65.75 34.79 52.16
C LEU A 7 65.58 34.64 50.65
N LEU A 8 64.98 33.54 50.21
CA LEU A 8 64.45 33.33 48.85
C LEU A 8 63.75 31.97 48.78
N LEU A 9 62.63 31.85 49.48
CA LEU A 9 61.62 30.85 49.19
C LEU A 9 60.30 31.58 49.09
N ASP A 10 59.53 31.19 48.07
CA ASP A 10 58.07 31.19 48.07
C ASP A 10 57.29 32.26 47.28
N GLU A 11 57.61 32.48 46.00
CA GLU A 11 56.65 33.15 45.07
C GLU A 11 56.51 32.54 43.66
N HIS A 12 57.14 31.40 43.35
CA HIS A 12 57.15 30.89 41.96
C HIS A 12 56.24 29.69 41.63
N VAL A 13 55.39 29.20 42.55
CA VAL A 13 54.63 27.95 42.31
C VAL A 13 53.15 28.16 41.92
N LEU A 14 52.56 29.35 42.10
CA LEU A 14 51.09 29.51 42.03
C LEU A 14 50.50 29.95 40.67
N LEU A 15 51.30 30.22 39.63
CA LEU A 15 50.81 30.81 38.38
C LEU A 15 50.69 29.86 37.17
N VAL A 16 50.97 28.56 37.33
CA VAL A 16 50.98 27.60 36.18
C VAL A 16 49.74 26.68 36.14
N SER A 17 48.89 26.64 37.17
CA SER A 17 47.77 25.68 37.26
C SER A 17 46.40 26.19 36.77
N LEU A 18 46.22 27.51 36.61
CA LEU A 18 44.96 28.12 36.18
C LEU A 18 44.44 27.72 34.78
N PRO A 19 45.27 27.49 33.74
CA PRO A 19 44.76 27.05 32.44
C PRO A 19 44.31 25.58 32.44
N TYR A 20 44.78 24.77 33.40
CA TYR A 20 44.50 23.33 33.45
C TYR A 20 43.13 23.05 34.07
N VAL A 21 42.79 23.73 35.17
CA VAL A 21 41.49 23.58 35.84
C VAL A 21 40.35 24.07 34.96
N ARG A 22 40.52 25.21 34.27
CA ARG A 22 39.53 25.71 33.29
C ARG A 22 39.32 24.75 32.12
N ARG A 23 40.39 24.17 31.57
CA ARG A 23 40.28 23.15 30.50
C ARG A 23 39.58 21.88 30.98
N MET A 24 39.84 21.46 32.22
CA MET A 24 39.20 20.28 32.80
C MET A 24 37.71 20.49 33.08
N VAL A 25 37.31 21.66 33.58
CA VAL A 25 35.89 22.01 33.77
C VAL A 25 35.18 22.15 32.42
N LEU A 26 35.81 22.79 31.43
CA LEU A 26 35.24 22.93 30.08
C LEU A 26 35.04 21.57 29.40
N MET A 27 36.00 20.65 29.55
CA MET A 27 35.93 19.31 28.97
C MET A 27 34.87 18.44 29.64
N ARG A 28 34.66 18.58 30.96
CA ARG A 28 33.56 17.94 31.70
C ARG A 28 32.20 18.48 31.25
N SER A 29 32.06 19.79 31.07
CA SER A 29 30.82 20.41 30.59
C SER A 29 30.48 20.00 29.16
N LEU A 30 31.49 19.90 28.29
CA LEU A 30 31.34 19.37 26.92
C LEU A 30 30.89 17.91 26.93
N LEU A 31 31.49 17.07 27.79
CA LEU A 31 31.14 15.65 27.88
C LEU A 31 29.72 15.44 28.41
N VAL A 32 29.31 16.20 29.43
CA VAL A 32 27.92 16.19 29.94
C VAL A 32 26.95 16.67 28.87
N GLY A 33 27.28 17.73 28.13
CA GLY A 33 26.47 18.23 27.02
C GLY A 33 26.27 17.18 25.91
N THR A 34 27.34 16.48 25.53
CA THR A 34 27.28 15.40 24.53
C THR A 34 26.43 14.23 25.02
N VAL A 35 26.54 13.83 26.29
CA VAL A 35 25.75 12.74 26.87
C VAL A 35 24.26 13.10 26.92
N VAL A 36 23.93 14.34 27.29
CA VAL A 36 22.53 14.82 27.32
C VAL A 36 21.95 14.91 25.90
N LEU A 37 22.72 15.40 24.93
CA LEU A 37 22.29 15.43 23.53
C LEU A 37 22.07 14.03 22.98
N LEU A 38 22.96 13.08 23.29
CA LEU A 38 22.81 11.70 22.88
C LEU A 38 21.55 11.09 23.51
N ALA A 39 21.30 11.31 24.81
CA ALA A 39 20.10 10.85 25.52
C ALA A 39 18.80 11.40 24.90
N LEU A 40 18.78 12.67 24.49
CA LEU A 40 17.65 13.28 23.79
C LEU A 40 17.39 12.65 22.43
N LEU A 41 18.46 12.30 21.69
CA LEU A 41 18.35 11.63 20.38
C LEU A 41 17.80 10.20 20.49
N ILE A 42 18.11 9.47 21.57
CA ILE A 42 17.55 8.12 21.79
C ILE A 42 16.09 8.17 22.29
N SER A 43 15.70 9.19 23.05
CA SER A 43 14.31 9.36 23.50
C SER A 43 13.35 9.84 22.40
N ALA A 44 13.88 10.38 21.30
CA ALA A 44 13.09 10.77 20.12
C ALA A 44 12.72 9.58 19.23
N CYS A 45 13.23 8.38 19.53
CA CYS A 45 12.80 7.14 18.88
C CYS A 45 11.50 6.68 19.56
N GLY A 46 10.38 7.34 19.19
CA GLY A 46 9.05 6.79 19.41
C GLY A 46 9.05 5.36 18.92
N GLY A 47 8.71 4.45 19.82
CA GLY A 47 8.85 3.01 19.65
C GLY A 47 8.34 2.53 18.30
N LEU A 48 9.02 1.53 17.77
CA LEU A 48 8.49 0.68 16.71
C LEU A 48 7.20 0.05 17.24
N ASP A 49 6.09 0.74 17.04
CA ASP A 49 4.76 0.24 17.33
C ASP A 49 4.65 -1.09 16.56
N PRO A 50 4.41 -2.23 17.23
CA PRO A 50 4.23 -3.50 16.52
C PRO A 50 3.09 -3.31 15.54
N GLU A 51 3.43 -3.40 14.26
CA GLU A 51 2.59 -3.21 13.08
C GLU A 51 1.14 -3.58 13.41
N GLU A 52 0.26 -2.58 13.57
CA GLU A 52 -1.18 -2.83 13.67
C GLU A 52 -1.57 -3.56 12.40
N VAL A 53 -1.72 -4.89 12.51
CA VAL A 53 -2.15 -5.72 11.38
C VAL A 53 -3.57 -5.29 11.05
N ARG A 54 -3.70 -4.45 10.03
CA ARG A 54 -5.00 -4.01 9.54
C ARG A 54 -5.79 -5.28 9.15
N PRO A 55 -7.02 -5.44 9.65
CA PRO A 55 -7.85 -6.57 9.25
C PRO A 55 -8.15 -6.46 7.75
N PHE A 56 -8.05 -7.59 7.05
CA PHE A 56 -8.36 -7.68 5.62
C PHE A 56 -9.78 -7.16 5.36
N SER A 57 -9.89 -6.29 4.36
CA SER A 57 -11.17 -5.79 3.87
C SER A 57 -11.19 -5.94 2.36
N GLY A 58 -12.24 -6.51 1.78
CA GLY A 58 -12.17 -6.83 0.36
C GLY A 58 -13.39 -7.48 -0.26
N LEU A 59 -13.21 -7.93 -1.50
CA LEU A 59 -14.14 -8.76 -2.23
C LEU A 59 -13.52 -10.13 -2.48
N ARG A 60 -14.33 -11.19 -2.44
CA ARG A 60 -13.92 -12.52 -2.88
C ARG A 60 -15.08 -13.24 -3.55
N GLY A 61 -14.77 -14.25 -4.34
CA GLY A 61 -15.80 -15.15 -4.85
C GLY A 61 -15.27 -16.06 -5.92
N THR A 62 -16.20 -16.56 -6.73
CA THR A 62 -15.92 -17.53 -7.78
C THR A 62 -16.49 -17.05 -9.10
N ILE A 63 -15.66 -17.10 -10.13
CA ILE A 63 -16.06 -16.94 -11.52
C ILE A 63 -16.32 -18.34 -12.07
N THR A 64 -17.51 -18.56 -12.62
CA THR A 64 -17.86 -19.78 -13.37
C THR A 64 -17.93 -19.46 -14.85
N TYR A 65 -17.18 -20.19 -15.67
CA TYR A 65 -17.17 -20.01 -17.13
C TYR A 65 -18.15 -20.98 -17.77
N VAL A 66 -19.13 -20.44 -18.48
CA VAL A 66 -20.18 -21.24 -19.15
C VAL A 66 -19.56 -22.04 -20.28
N GLY A 67 -19.80 -23.35 -20.28
CA GLY A 67 -19.16 -24.28 -21.21
C GLY A 67 -17.70 -24.63 -20.84
N GLY A 68 -17.21 -24.10 -19.71
CA GLY A 68 -15.91 -24.43 -19.13
C GLY A 68 -14.73 -24.01 -20.00
N SER A 69 -13.60 -24.70 -19.81
CA SER A 69 -12.33 -24.51 -20.50
C SER A 69 -12.44 -24.55 -22.03
N ALA A 70 -13.40 -25.28 -22.58
CA ALA A 70 -13.62 -25.42 -24.03
C ALA A 70 -14.35 -24.22 -24.66
N ALA A 71 -15.06 -23.41 -23.87
CA ALA A 71 -15.83 -22.26 -24.38
C ALA A 71 -15.02 -20.96 -24.43
N TRP A 72 -13.79 -20.98 -23.92
CA TRP A 72 -12.90 -19.84 -24.01
C TRP A 72 -12.62 -19.48 -25.47
N PRO A 73 -12.54 -18.18 -25.83
CA PRO A 73 -12.15 -17.79 -27.17
C PRO A 73 -10.77 -18.37 -27.51
N SER A 74 -10.64 -18.87 -28.75
CA SER A 74 -9.38 -19.41 -29.29
C SER A 74 -8.27 -18.35 -29.38
N ASP A 75 -8.69 -17.09 -29.46
CA ASP A 75 -7.84 -15.94 -29.79
C ASP A 75 -7.16 -15.35 -28.55
N THR A 76 -6.58 -14.16 -28.73
CA THR A 76 -5.74 -13.44 -27.79
C THR A 76 -6.46 -13.04 -26.48
N VAL A 77 -6.35 -13.92 -25.50
CA VAL A 77 -6.59 -13.63 -24.08
C VAL A 77 -5.25 -13.28 -23.44
N TYR A 78 -5.03 -12.00 -23.14
CA TYR A 78 -3.78 -11.53 -22.54
C TYR A 78 -3.81 -11.48 -21.01
N ASP A 79 -4.95 -11.04 -20.45
CA ASP A 79 -5.13 -10.89 -19.02
C ASP A 79 -6.63 -11.05 -18.67
N VAL A 80 -6.93 -11.56 -17.49
CA VAL A 80 -8.27 -11.60 -16.90
C VAL A 80 -8.18 -11.11 -15.47
N ARG A 81 -9.03 -10.16 -15.09
CA ARG A 81 -9.08 -9.59 -13.73
C ARG A 81 -10.50 -9.37 -13.28
N VAL A 82 -10.71 -9.38 -11.97
CA VAL A 82 -11.90 -8.74 -11.39
C VAL A 82 -11.53 -7.32 -11.02
N VAL A 83 -12.39 -6.37 -11.35
CA VAL A 83 -12.19 -4.94 -11.06
C VAL A 83 -13.47 -4.37 -10.45
N ALA A 84 -13.32 -3.62 -9.38
CA ALA A 84 -14.38 -2.88 -8.69
C ALA A 84 -14.11 -1.39 -8.87
N PHE A 85 -14.99 -0.68 -9.57
CA PHE A 85 -14.90 0.76 -9.78
C PHE A 85 -15.92 1.51 -8.92
N GLU A 86 -15.49 2.60 -8.31
CA GLU A 86 -16.40 3.51 -7.60
C GLU A 86 -17.40 4.17 -8.56
N THR A 87 -16.97 4.44 -9.80
CA THR A 87 -17.82 4.94 -10.90
C THR A 87 -17.56 4.12 -12.16
N LYS A 88 -18.63 3.74 -12.88
CA LYS A 88 -18.52 3.01 -14.14
C LYS A 88 -17.70 3.83 -15.16
N PRO A 89 -16.62 3.29 -15.76
CA PRO A 89 -15.91 3.97 -16.83
C PRO A 89 -16.81 4.07 -18.08
N THR A 90 -16.66 5.14 -18.83
CA THR A 90 -17.40 5.46 -20.06
C THR A 90 -16.50 5.51 -21.30
N VAL A 91 -15.18 5.57 -21.09
CA VAL A 91 -14.16 5.43 -22.13
C VAL A 91 -13.01 4.54 -21.63
N PRO A 92 -12.26 3.86 -22.51
CA PRO A 92 -11.22 2.91 -22.08
C PRO A 92 -10.14 3.53 -21.19
N GLN A 93 -9.75 4.78 -21.47
CA GLN A 93 -8.68 5.48 -20.76
C GLN A 93 -8.99 5.69 -19.27
N GLU A 94 -10.27 5.72 -18.90
CA GLU A 94 -10.70 5.89 -17.51
C GLU A 94 -10.35 4.68 -16.63
N ILE A 95 -10.07 3.51 -17.20
CA ILE A 95 -9.64 2.33 -16.43
C ILE A 95 -8.33 2.62 -15.72
N LEU A 96 -7.31 3.04 -16.47
CA LEU A 96 -5.99 3.36 -15.90
C LEU A 96 -6.07 4.55 -14.96
N THR A 97 -6.83 5.59 -15.33
CA THR A 97 -7.06 6.75 -14.47
C THR A 97 -7.67 6.35 -13.12
N SER A 98 -8.66 5.45 -13.11
CA SER A 98 -9.31 5.00 -11.88
C SER A 98 -8.35 4.19 -10.98
N ILE A 99 -7.47 3.40 -11.58
CA ILE A 99 -6.42 2.67 -10.85
C ILE A 99 -5.42 3.67 -10.23
N LEU A 100 -4.93 4.64 -11.00
CA LEU A 100 -3.95 5.63 -10.54
C LEU A 100 -4.52 6.56 -9.46
N GLN A 101 -5.80 6.91 -9.57
CA GLN A 101 -6.54 7.72 -8.58
C GLN A 101 -7.00 6.88 -7.38
N GLN A 102 -6.75 5.58 -7.38
CA GLN A 102 -7.20 4.64 -6.36
C GLN A 102 -8.73 4.60 -6.18
N THR A 103 -9.50 4.99 -7.19
CA THR A 103 -10.98 4.90 -7.25
C THR A 103 -11.45 3.57 -7.87
N ALA A 104 -10.51 2.67 -8.16
CA ALA A 104 -10.77 1.27 -8.46
C ALA A 104 -9.91 0.35 -7.57
N ALA A 105 -10.43 -0.86 -7.31
CA ALA A 105 -9.70 -1.97 -6.73
C ALA A 105 -9.75 -3.16 -7.69
N PHE A 106 -8.69 -3.96 -7.79
CA PHE A 106 -8.60 -5.03 -8.78
C PHE A 106 -7.82 -6.23 -8.24
N SER A 107 -7.99 -7.39 -8.86
CA SER A 107 -7.25 -8.59 -8.48
C SER A 107 -5.73 -8.36 -8.66
N PRO A 108 -4.89 -8.68 -7.66
CA PRO A 108 -3.48 -8.30 -7.68
C PRO A 108 -2.71 -8.98 -8.82
N SER A 109 -3.04 -10.23 -9.11
CA SER A 109 -2.49 -11.00 -10.23
C SER A 109 -3.53 -11.20 -11.33
N SER A 110 -3.02 -11.57 -12.51
CA SER A 110 -3.83 -12.17 -13.57
C SER A 110 -4.51 -13.43 -13.06
N LEU A 111 -5.75 -13.65 -13.48
CA LEU A 111 -6.54 -14.81 -13.13
C LEU A 111 -6.30 -15.96 -14.12
N PRO A 112 -6.35 -17.23 -13.67
CA PRO A 112 -6.25 -18.38 -14.57
C PRO A 112 -7.21 -18.30 -15.76
N ILE A 113 -6.66 -18.60 -16.95
CA ILE A 113 -7.40 -18.64 -18.21
C ILE A 113 -7.57 -20.06 -18.70
N ARG A 114 -8.58 -20.31 -19.54
CA ARG A 114 -8.91 -21.64 -20.10
C ARG A 114 -9.23 -22.68 -19.02
N VAL A 115 -9.95 -22.26 -18.00
CA VAL A 115 -10.42 -23.09 -16.88
C VAL A 115 -11.94 -23.04 -16.76
N ASP A 116 -12.50 -23.98 -16.01
CA ASP A 116 -13.95 -24.05 -15.79
C ASP A 116 -14.43 -23.05 -14.72
N THR A 117 -13.59 -22.85 -13.69
CA THR A 117 -13.87 -21.96 -12.56
C THR A 117 -12.59 -21.34 -12.04
N THR A 118 -12.70 -20.10 -11.56
CA THR A 118 -11.59 -19.39 -10.91
C THR A 118 -12.07 -18.72 -9.63
N SER A 119 -11.37 -18.94 -8.53
CA SER A 119 -11.55 -18.13 -7.31
C SER A 119 -10.72 -16.86 -7.40
N TYR A 120 -11.24 -15.76 -6.87
CA TYR A 120 -10.54 -14.48 -6.85
C TYR A 120 -10.68 -13.80 -5.49
N GLU A 121 -9.75 -12.87 -5.23
CA GLU A 121 -9.77 -11.97 -4.09
C GLU A 121 -9.26 -10.58 -4.52
N ILE A 122 -9.87 -9.53 -3.97
CA ILE A 122 -9.48 -8.13 -4.14
C ILE A 122 -9.37 -7.54 -2.74
N GLU A 123 -8.20 -7.01 -2.40
CA GLU A 123 -8.04 -6.16 -1.22
C GLU A 123 -8.56 -4.75 -1.52
N VAL A 124 -9.31 -4.19 -0.58
CA VAL A 124 -9.82 -2.82 -0.63
C VAL A 124 -9.21 -2.04 0.51
N LEU A 125 -8.35 -1.07 0.16
CA LEU A 125 -7.73 -0.16 1.11
C LEU A 125 -8.67 1.02 1.43
N ALA A 126 -8.45 1.67 2.57
CA ALA A 126 -9.19 2.85 3.01
C ALA A 126 -10.72 2.64 3.10
N THR A 127 -11.13 1.51 3.67
CA THR A 127 -12.55 1.18 3.90
C THR A 127 -13.21 2.03 4.98
N PRO A 128 -14.56 2.17 4.97
CA PRO A 128 -15.51 1.57 4.03
C PRO A 128 -15.48 2.22 2.64
N ARG A 129 -15.71 1.43 1.58
CA ARG A 129 -15.78 1.92 0.19
C ARG A 129 -16.98 1.37 -0.55
N THR A 130 -17.46 2.14 -1.52
CA THR A 130 -18.64 1.82 -2.31
C THR A 130 -18.27 1.74 -3.79
N PHE A 131 -18.53 0.59 -4.41
CA PHE A 131 -18.30 0.35 -5.82
C PHE A 131 -19.64 0.21 -6.54
N THR A 132 -19.88 1.00 -7.58
CA THR A 132 -21.13 0.93 -8.37
C THR A 132 -20.97 0.09 -9.63
N TYR A 133 -19.77 -0.43 -9.89
CA TYR A 133 -19.49 -1.22 -11.07
C TYR A 133 -18.39 -2.24 -10.78
N VAL A 134 -18.78 -3.49 -10.51
CA VAL A 134 -17.85 -4.60 -10.25
C VAL A 134 -17.97 -5.60 -11.40
N VAL A 135 -16.84 -5.95 -12.02
CA VAL A 135 -16.81 -6.67 -13.29
C VAL A 135 -15.69 -7.68 -13.36
N VAL A 136 -15.89 -8.71 -14.18
CA VAL A 136 -14.78 -9.49 -14.74
C VAL A 136 -14.38 -8.81 -16.05
N ALA A 137 -13.12 -8.41 -16.18
CA ALA A 137 -12.58 -7.79 -17.38
C ALA A 137 -11.50 -8.68 -18.00
N MET A 138 -11.43 -8.69 -19.33
CA MET A 138 -10.43 -9.41 -20.10
C MET A 138 -9.71 -8.48 -21.06
N GLN A 139 -8.39 -8.55 -21.07
CA GLN A 139 -7.59 -7.88 -22.06
C GLN A 139 -7.60 -8.70 -23.36
N ASN A 140 -8.19 -8.16 -24.42
CA ASN A 140 -8.39 -8.84 -25.72
C ASN A 140 -7.42 -8.37 -26.83
N GLY A 141 -6.47 -7.49 -26.49
CA GLY A 141 -5.48 -6.96 -27.41
C GLY A 141 -4.19 -6.53 -26.69
N PRO A 142 -3.11 -6.22 -27.43
CA PRO A 142 -1.81 -5.93 -26.85
C PRO A 142 -1.75 -4.61 -26.06
N ASN A 143 -2.68 -3.68 -26.28
CA ASN A 143 -2.67 -2.40 -25.57
C ASN A 143 -3.40 -2.50 -24.24
N PHE A 144 -2.62 -2.63 -23.16
CA PHE A 144 -3.14 -2.72 -21.80
C PHE A 144 -3.95 -1.48 -21.36
N GLN A 145 -3.89 -0.35 -22.07
CA GLN A 145 -4.65 0.85 -21.69
C GLN A 145 -6.06 0.86 -22.26
N THR A 146 -6.30 0.16 -23.37
CA THR A 146 -7.54 0.32 -24.15
C THR A 146 -8.22 -0.98 -24.51
N ASP A 147 -7.47 -2.08 -24.60
CA ASP A 147 -7.96 -3.32 -25.18
C ASP A 147 -8.58 -4.20 -24.10
N TRP A 148 -9.66 -3.70 -23.47
CA TRP A 148 -10.39 -4.38 -22.41
C TRP A 148 -11.85 -4.59 -22.80
N ILE A 149 -12.36 -5.78 -22.51
CA ILE A 149 -13.78 -6.09 -22.59
C ILE A 149 -14.29 -6.59 -21.25
N MET A 150 -15.55 -6.29 -20.94
CA MET A 150 -16.25 -6.75 -19.75
C MET A 150 -16.89 -8.11 -20.06
N LEU A 151 -16.43 -9.14 -19.36
CA LEU A 151 -16.90 -10.52 -19.50
C LEU A 151 -18.19 -10.77 -18.71
N ASP A 152 -18.33 -10.14 -17.55
CA ASP A 152 -19.52 -10.19 -16.71
C ASP A 152 -19.58 -8.95 -15.81
N VAL A 153 -20.80 -8.57 -15.39
CA VAL A 153 -21.07 -7.42 -14.53
C VAL A 153 -21.88 -7.89 -13.33
N TYR A 154 -21.43 -7.56 -12.13
CA TYR A 154 -22.20 -7.85 -10.92
C TYR A 154 -23.53 -7.11 -10.95
N SER A 155 -24.61 -7.87 -10.98
CA SER A 155 -25.98 -7.36 -10.97
C SER A 155 -26.87 -8.27 -10.12
N PRO A 156 -27.35 -7.82 -8.94
CA PRO A 156 -28.25 -8.60 -8.09
C PRO A 156 -29.57 -8.98 -8.77
N SER A 157 -30.02 -8.20 -9.76
CA SER A 157 -31.22 -8.50 -10.54
C SER A 157 -30.97 -9.53 -11.64
N GLY A 158 -29.70 -9.83 -11.96
CA GLY A 158 -29.29 -10.62 -13.11
C GLY A 158 -29.32 -9.86 -14.44
N ASP A 159 -29.71 -8.58 -14.44
CA ASP A 159 -29.69 -7.72 -15.62
C ASP A 159 -28.37 -6.94 -15.68
N PRO A 160 -27.47 -7.24 -16.64
CA PRO A 160 -26.17 -6.57 -16.74
C PRO A 160 -26.27 -5.09 -17.15
N THR A 161 -27.44 -4.62 -17.61
CA THR A 161 -27.68 -3.19 -17.89
C THR A 161 -27.89 -2.37 -16.60
N GLN A 162 -28.12 -3.05 -15.47
CA GLN A 162 -28.35 -2.45 -14.15
C GLN A 162 -27.31 -2.95 -13.13
N PRO A 163 -26.07 -2.44 -13.17
CA PRO A 163 -25.02 -2.88 -12.25
C PRO A 163 -25.42 -2.68 -10.78
N GLY A 164 -25.05 -3.64 -9.93
CA GLY A 164 -25.26 -3.58 -8.50
C GLY A 164 -24.24 -2.71 -7.77
N VAL A 165 -24.65 -2.19 -6.61
CA VAL A 165 -23.75 -1.51 -5.68
C VAL A 165 -23.17 -2.51 -4.70
N VAL A 166 -21.85 -2.45 -4.48
CA VAL A 166 -21.13 -3.23 -3.47
C VAL A 166 -20.47 -2.29 -2.47
N ILE A 167 -20.84 -2.43 -1.20
CA ILE A 167 -20.23 -1.70 -0.08
C ILE A 167 -19.30 -2.65 0.65
N VAL A 168 -18.00 -2.35 0.64
CA VAL A 168 -16.98 -3.12 1.38
C VAL A 168 -16.74 -2.43 2.72
N PRO A 169 -17.18 -3.02 3.84
CA PRO A 169 -16.98 -2.45 5.16
C PRO A 169 -15.57 -2.74 5.67
N SER A 170 -15.13 -1.99 6.69
CA SER A 170 -13.83 -2.22 7.33
C SER A 170 -13.78 -3.54 8.09
N GLY A 171 -12.70 -4.29 7.88
CA GLY A 171 -12.41 -5.57 8.51
C GLY A 171 -13.31 -6.72 8.07
N ASN A 172 -13.97 -6.63 6.91
CA ASN A 172 -14.83 -7.70 6.40
C ASN A 172 -14.68 -7.92 4.90
N THR A 173 -15.15 -9.08 4.44
CA THR A 173 -15.14 -9.46 3.04
C THR A 173 -16.55 -9.61 2.50
N VAL A 174 -16.80 -9.05 1.32
CA VAL A 174 -18.06 -9.23 0.59
C VAL A 174 -17.90 -10.35 -0.43
N ARG A 175 -18.87 -11.27 -0.49
CA ARG A 175 -18.91 -12.30 -1.53
C ARG A 175 -19.58 -11.77 -2.79
N VAL A 176 -18.90 -11.86 -3.93
CA VAL A 176 -19.44 -11.53 -5.25
C VAL A 176 -19.05 -12.65 -6.21
N ASP A 177 -20.03 -13.30 -6.81
CA ASP A 177 -19.81 -14.40 -7.75
C ASP A 177 -20.20 -13.95 -9.16
N PHE A 178 -19.52 -14.53 -10.15
CA PHE A 178 -19.72 -14.20 -11.56
C PHE A 178 -20.01 -15.45 -12.39
N ARG A 179 -20.76 -15.27 -13.48
CA ARG A 179 -21.06 -16.29 -14.47
C ARG A 179 -20.75 -15.76 -15.86
N VAL A 180 -19.51 -15.97 -16.30
CA VAL A 180 -19.02 -15.51 -17.60
C VAL A 180 -19.57 -16.40 -18.71
N ASP A 181 -20.33 -15.80 -19.62
CA ASP A 181 -20.84 -16.43 -20.82
C ASP A 181 -20.28 -15.74 -22.06
N PHE A 182 -19.25 -16.34 -22.69
CA PHE A 182 -18.59 -15.75 -23.85
C PHE A 182 -19.52 -15.58 -25.06
N THR A 183 -20.69 -16.22 -25.08
CA THR A 183 -21.69 -16.10 -26.14
C THR A 183 -22.74 -15.02 -25.88
N ASN A 184 -22.79 -14.49 -24.66
CA ASN A 184 -23.75 -13.49 -24.21
C ASN A 184 -23.08 -12.49 -23.26
N LEU A 185 -22.15 -11.71 -23.82
CA LEU A 185 -21.43 -10.70 -23.06
C LEU A 185 -22.35 -9.53 -22.64
N PRO A 186 -22.09 -8.89 -21.49
CA PRO A 186 -22.82 -7.70 -21.08
C PRO A 186 -22.58 -6.54 -22.08
N PRO A 187 -23.48 -5.53 -22.10
CA PRO A 187 -23.24 -4.30 -22.85
C PRO A 187 -21.93 -3.65 -22.42
N GLN A 188 -21.07 -3.38 -23.40
CA GLN A 188 -19.77 -2.76 -23.13
C GLN A 188 -19.95 -1.27 -22.78
N PRO A 189 -19.18 -0.74 -21.81
CA PRO A 189 -19.23 0.68 -21.47
C PRO A 189 -18.73 1.61 -22.57
N PHE A 190 -17.93 1.09 -23.51
CA PHE A 190 -17.28 1.79 -24.62
C PHE A 190 -17.00 0.81 -25.77
#